data_AF-A0A4Q4CJN2-F1
#
_entry.id   AF-A0A4Q4CJN2-F1
#
_cell.length_a   1.000
_cell.length_b   1.000
_cell.length_c   1.000
_cell.angle_alpha   90.00
_cell.angle_beta   90.00
_cell.angle_gamma   90.00
#
_symmetry.space_group_name_H-M   'P 1'
#
loop_
_entity.id
_entity.type
_entity.pdbx_description
1 polymer ?
#
loop_
_entity_poly.entity_id
_entity_poly.type
_entity_poly.pdbx_seq_one_letter_code
_entity_poly.pdbx_strand_id
1 'polypeptide(L)' 'MRNEELIAQLATGLKPVPRMARPGRQAALWLGLAVAAIGIAVLAHGLRHDMHERMLLPQEVAQ' A
#
# COMPACT_ATOMS: atom_id res chain seq x y z
N MET A 1 20.32 21.84 -41.55
CA MET A 1 18.91 21.97 -41.95
C MET A 1 18.06 20.78 -41.55
N ARG A 2 18.26 19.54 -42.05
CA ARG A 2 17.36 18.40 -41.71
C ARG A 2 17.32 17.99 -40.23
N ASN A 3 18.39 18.21 -39.47
CA ASN A 3 18.49 17.81 -38.06
C ASN A 3 17.79 18.82 -37.11
N GLU A 4 17.87 20.11 -37.43
CA GLU A 4 17.25 21.18 -36.63
C GLU A 4 15.71 21.09 -36.66
N GLU A 5 15.13 20.72 -37.81
CA GLU A 5 13.70 20.48 -37.95
C GLU A 5 13.21 19.24 -37.20
N LEU A 6 14.01 18.17 -37.15
CA LEU A 6 13.70 16.98 -36.37
C LEU A 6 13.69 17.29 -34.86
N ILE A 7 14.64 18.09 -34.40
CA ILE A 7 14.69 18.53 -33.00
C ILE A 7 13.49 19.42 -32.67
N ALA A 8 13.10 20.32 -33.57
CA ALA A 8 11.93 21.19 -33.38
C ALA A 8 10.60 20.39 -33.34
N GLN A 9 10.45 19.37 -34.19
CA GLN A 9 9.29 18.47 -34.15
C GLN A 9 9.23 17.63 -32.87
N LEU A 10 10.38 17.16 -32.38
CA LEU A 10 10.44 16.44 -31.11
C LEU A 10 10.09 17.36 -29.96
N ALA A 11 10.65 18.57 -29.92
CA ALA A 11 10.41 19.55 -28.86
C ALA A 11 8.95 20.03 -28.80
N THR A 12 8.27 20.16 -29.94
CA THR A 12 6.85 20.56 -30.02
C THR A 12 5.89 19.46 -29.56
N GLY A 13 6.30 18.19 -29.64
CA GLY A 13 5.52 17.05 -29.14
C GLY A 13 5.71 16.75 -27.63
N LEU A 14 6.62 17.44 -26.94
CA LEU A 14 6.89 17.19 -25.53
C LEU A 14 5.77 17.76 -24.66
N LYS A 15 4.82 16.90 -24.31
CA LYS A 15 3.80 17.19 -23.30
C LYS A 15 4.50 17.37 -21.95
N PRO A 16 4.33 18.50 -21.24
CA PRO A 16 4.97 18.73 -19.95
C PRO A 16 4.60 17.62 -18.98
N VAL A 17 5.61 17.00 -18.37
CA VAL A 17 5.41 15.94 -17.37
C VAL A 17 4.67 16.56 -16.19
N PRO A 18 3.45 16.07 -15.87
CA PRO A 18 2.70 16.59 -14.73
C PRO A 18 3.51 16.35 -13.46
N ARG A 19 3.49 17.33 -12.55
CA ARG A 19 4.19 17.20 -11.26
C ARG A 19 3.67 15.97 -10.52
N MET A 20 4.60 15.10 -10.13
CA MET A 20 4.29 13.92 -9.34
C MET A 20 3.59 14.33 -8.04
N ALA A 21 2.51 13.63 -7.69
CA ALA A 21 1.80 13.86 -6.43
C ALA A 21 2.77 13.70 -5.24
N ARG A 22 2.54 14.43 -4.14
CA ARG A 22 3.43 14.41 -2.96
C ARG A 22 3.71 12.94 -2.54
N PRO A 23 4.97 12.46 -2.58
CA PRO A 23 5.29 11.04 -2.41
C PRO A 23 4.82 10.50 -1.05
N GLY A 24 4.84 11.34 -0.01
CA GLY A 24 4.33 10.97 1.31
C GLY A 24 2.85 10.59 1.34
N ARG A 25 2.00 11.20 0.50
CA ARG A 25 0.56 10.83 0.44
C ARG A 25 0.37 9.46 -0.21
N GLN A 26 1.11 9.16 -1.28
CA GLN A 26 1.05 7.85 -1.91
C GLN A 26 1.55 6.76 -0.96
N ALA A 27 2.66 7.00 -0.26
CA ALA A 27 3.17 6.07 0.73
C ALA A 27 2.16 5.83 1.87
N ALA A 28 1.55 6.88 2.42
CA ALA A 28 0.54 6.75 3.47
C ALA A 28 -0.71 5.98 3.02
N LEU A 29 -1.17 6.17 1.77
CA LEU A 29 -2.29 5.40 1.21
C LEU A 29 -1.96 3.92 1.11
N TRP A 30 -0.78 3.58 0.59
CA TRP A 30 -0.33 2.18 0.49
C TRP A 30 -0.14 1.54 1.87
N LEU A 31 0.42 2.29 2.81
CA LEU A 31 0.59 1.83 4.19
C LEU A 31 -0.77 1.58 4.85
N GLY A 32 -1.70 2.52 4.73
CA GLY A 32 -3.06 2.38 5.27
C GLY A 32 -3.81 1.19 4.65
N LEU A 33 -3.68 0.99 3.33
CA LEU A 33 -4.26 -0.16 2.64
C LEU A 33 -3.69 -1.49 3.17
N ALA A 34 -2.36 -1.56 3.35
CA ALA A 34 -1.70 -2.76 3.90
C ALA A 34 -2.17 -3.06 5.32
N VAL A 35 -2.22 -2.04 6.19
CA VAL A 35 -2.72 -2.18 7.57
C VAL A 35 -4.18 -2.66 7.58
N ALA A 36 -5.03 -2.08 6.72
CA ALA A 36 -6.43 -2.50 6.61
C ALA A 36 -6.57 -3.95 6.14
N ALA A 37 -5.82 -4.36 5.11
CA ALA A 37 -5.83 -5.73 4.60
C ALA A 37 -5.38 -6.74 5.67
N ILE A 38 -4.29 -6.44 6.39
CA ILE A 38 -3.79 -7.27 7.50
C ILE A 38 -4.84 -7.31 8.62
N GLY A 39 -5.40 -6.17 9.01
CA GLY A 39 -6.43 -6.10 10.05
C GLY A 39 -7.66 -6.94 9.72
N ILE A 40 -8.14 -6.90 8.46
CA ILE A 40 -9.25 -7.73 8.00
C ILE A 40 -8.89 -9.21 8.08
N ALA A 41 -7.69 -9.60 7.62
CA ALA A 41 -7.24 -10.98 7.68
C ALA A 41 -7.18 -11.50 9.13
N VAL A 42 -6.64 -10.70 10.05
CA VAL A 42 -6.56 -11.02 11.49
C VAL A 42 -7.95 -11.09 12.11
N LEU A 43 -8.87 -10.19 11.79
CA LEU A 43 -10.24 -10.25 12.30
C LEU A 43 -10.98 -11.49 11.80
N ALA A 44 -10.77 -11.86 10.53
CA ALA A 44 -11.41 -13.03 9.95
C ALA A 44 -10.85 -14.37 10.46
N HIS A 45 -9.54 -14.46 10.71
CA HIS A 45 -8.86 -15.73 10.99
C HIS A 45 -8.22 -15.80 12.39
N GLY A 46 -7.66 -14.70 12.88
CA GLY A 46 -6.87 -14.68 14.12
C GLY A 46 -7.71 -14.53 15.38
N LEU A 47 -8.70 -13.62 15.39
CA LEU A 47 -9.45 -13.30 16.61
C LEU A 47 -10.25 -14.50 17.16
N ARG A 48 -10.84 -15.31 16.25
CA ARG A 48 -11.61 -16.49 16.62
C ARG A 48 -10.72 -17.69 16.98
N HIS A 49 -9.59 -17.85 16.31
CA HIS A 49 -8.68 -18.97 16.56
C HIS A 49 -7.96 -18.82 17.90
N ASP A 50 -7.42 -17.62 18.19
CA ASP A 50 -6.73 -17.32 19.45
C ASP A 50 -7.70 -17.35 20.65
N MET A 51 -8.96 -16.95 20.48
CA MET A 51 -10.01 -17.11 21.50
C MET A 51 -10.37 -18.58 21.76
N HIS A 52 -10.47 -19.41 20.72
CA HIS A 52 -10.78 -20.83 20.86
C HIS A 52 -9.61 -21.59 21.51
N GLU A 53 -8.38 -21.29 21.12
CA GLU A 53 -7.17 -21.88 21.70
C GLU A 53 -7.02 -21.50 23.18
N ARG A 54 -7.31 -20.24 23.55
CA ARG A 54 -7.33 -19.78 24.95
C ARG A 54 -8.51 -20.30 25.77
N MET A 55 -9.67 -20.56 25.16
CA MET A 55 -10.80 -21.21 25.85
C MET A 55 -10.56 -22.71 26.10
N LEU A 56 -9.70 -23.36 25.31
CA LEU A 56 -9.31 -24.76 25.49
C LEU A 56 -8.18 -24.96 26.50
N LEU A 57 -7.44 -23.91 26.85
CA LEU A 57 -6.45 -23.94 27.93
C LEU A 57 -7.18 -24.00 29.28
N PRO A 58 -7.13 -25.13 30.01
CA PRO A 58 -7.68 -25.23 31.35
C PRO A 58 -6.93 -24.26 32.27
N GLN A 59 -7.60 -23.88 33.34
CA GLN A 59 -7.37 -22.70 34.17
C GLN A 59 -6.12 -22.81 35.08
N GLU A 60 -5.08 -23.54 34.66
CA GLU A 60 -3.94 -23.94 35.47
C GLU A 60 -2.89 -22.84 35.67
N VAL A 61 -3.00 -21.68 35.03
CA VAL A 61 -2.04 -20.56 35.19
C VAL A 61 -2.36 -19.68 36.43
N ALA A 62 -3.30 -20.09 37.27
CA ALA A 62 -3.67 -19.40 38.51
C ALA A 62 -3.13 -20.09 39.78
N GLN A 63 -2.04 -20.87 39.68
CA GLN A 63 -1.29 -21.40 40.82
C GLN A 63 0.14 -20.87 40.85
#